data_AF-A0A507EKB7-F1
#
_entry.id   AF-A0A507EKB7-F1
#
_cell.length_a   1.000
_cell.length_b   1.000
_cell.length_c   1.000
_cell.angle_alpha   90.00
_cell.angle_beta   90.00
_cell.angle_gamma   90.00
#
_symmetry.space_group_name_H-M   'P 1'
#
loop_
_entity.id
_entity.type
_entity.pdbx_description
1 polymer ?
#
loop_
_entity_poly.entity_id
_entity_poly.type
_entity_poly.pdbx_seq_one_letter_code
_entity_poly.pdbx_strand_id
1 'polypeptide(L)'
;MTSNQGSVNVLIHDSSAEESDEYNLRIQRTGCFAQHNRMLDCHFSTKDWRKCTVEMKLFKECFEKHQQERQQRSISDRALESVKVDRDASAASRAAREPSLCEMPPPKE
;
A
#
# COMPACT_ATOMS: atom_id res chain seq x y z
N MET A 1 -4.25 39.53 23.12
CA MET A 1 -5.27 38.54 22.73
C MET A 1 -5.44 38.61 21.22
N THR A 2 -4.54 38.00 20.46
CA THR A 2 -4.60 38.06 18.99
C THR A 2 -5.46 36.92 18.48
N SER A 3 -6.68 37.27 18.04
CA SER A 3 -7.62 36.38 17.38
C SER A 3 -6.99 35.75 16.15
N ASN A 4 -6.65 34.46 16.23
CA ASN A 4 -6.30 33.66 15.08
C ASN A 4 -7.61 33.11 14.50
N GLN A 5 -8.19 33.84 13.56
CA GLN A 5 -9.26 33.30 12.70
C GLN A 5 -8.61 32.34 11.72
N GLY A 6 -8.44 31.09 12.17
CA GLY A 6 -8.10 29.96 11.32
C GLY A 6 -9.28 29.67 10.39
N SER A 7 -9.21 30.24 9.19
CA SER A 7 -9.99 29.81 8.04
C SER A 7 -9.57 28.37 7.71
N VAL A 8 -10.43 27.40 7.99
CA VAL A 8 -10.42 26.10 7.31
C VAL A 8 -11.79 25.84 6.73
N ASN A 9 -12.06 26.51 5.62
CA ASN A 9 -13.11 26.08 4.71
C ASN A 9 -12.57 24.90 3.90
N VAL A 10 -12.84 23.67 4.35
CA VAL A 10 -12.71 22.48 3.51
C VAL A 10 -14.10 21.89 3.31
N LEU A 11 -14.86 22.57 2.45
CA LEU A 11 -15.92 21.92 1.68
C LEU A 11 -15.36 21.70 0.27
N ILE A 12 -14.46 20.73 0.16
CA ILE A 12 -14.18 20.09 -1.12
C ILE A 12 -15.25 19.00 -1.27
N HIS A 13 -16.39 19.38 -1.84
CA HIS A 13 -17.35 18.46 -2.45
C HIS A 13 -16.97 18.41 -3.93
N ASP A 14 -16.12 17.45 -4.27
CA ASP A 14 -15.53 17.28 -5.59
C ASP A 14 -16.56 16.63 -6.52
N SER A 15 -17.50 17.45 -7.02
CA SER A 15 -18.65 17.08 -7.87
C SER A 15 -18.35 16.47 -9.23
N SER A 16 -17.16 15.87 -9.42
CA SER A 16 -16.88 14.96 -10.53
C SER A 16 -16.61 13.52 -10.06
N ALA A 17 -16.70 13.23 -8.76
CA ALA A 17 -16.73 11.89 -8.16
C ALA A 17 -17.98 11.62 -7.30
N GLU A 18 -18.91 12.59 -7.18
CA GLU A 18 -20.01 12.60 -6.19
C GLU A 18 -21.22 11.69 -6.49
N GLU A 19 -21.17 10.86 -7.54
CA GLU A 19 -22.28 9.93 -7.83
C GLU A 19 -21.99 8.48 -7.41
N SER A 20 -20.72 8.10 -7.25
CA SER A 20 -20.35 6.76 -6.78
C SER A 20 -19.95 6.80 -5.32
N ASP A 21 -20.66 6.07 -4.46
CA ASP A 21 -20.36 6.01 -3.04
C ASP A 21 -18.91 5.51 -2.78
N GLU A 22 -18.36 5.87 -1.61
CA GLU A 22 -17.01 5.46 -1.20
C GLU A 22 -16.81 3.93 -1.28
N TYR A 23 -17.90 3.19 -1.03
CA TYR A 23 -17.92 1.74 -1.12
C TYR A 23 -17.62 1.25 -2.55
N ASN A 24 -18.34 1.75 -3.56
CA ASN A 24 -18.14 1.39 -4.97
C ASN A 24 -16.75 1.80 -5.44
N LEU A 25 -16.27 3.00 -5.07
CA LEU A 25 -14.92 3.45 -5.40
C LEU A 25 -13.85 2.48 -4.87
N ARG A 26 -14.02 1.96 -3.65
CA ARG A 26 -13.09 0.95 -3.10
C ARG A 26 -13.12 -0.35 -3.89
N ILE A 27 -14.28 -0.83 -4.32
CA ILE A 27 -14.39 -2.04 -5.14
C ILE A 27 -13.82 -1.83 -6.55
N GLN A 28 -14.00 -0.65 -7.15
CA GLN A 28 -13.36 -0.31 -8.43
C GLN A 28 -11.84 -0.35 -8.34
N ARG A 29 -11.27 0.17 -7.26
CA ARG A 29 -9.81 0.14 -7.02
C ARG A 29 -9.23 -1.27 -6.87
N THR A 30 -10.04 -2.29 -6.55
CA THR A 30 -9.55 -3.68 -6.47
C THR A 30 -9.47 -4.38 -7.83
N GLY A 31 -10.13 -3.84 -8.87
CA GLY A 31 -10.28 -4.51 -10.17
C GLY A 31 -11.36 -5.59 -10.21
N CYS A 32 -12.10 -5.82 -9.11
CA CYS A 32 -13.15 -6.84 -9.01
C CYS A 32 -14.58 -6.32 -9.23
N PHE A 33 -14.70 -5.13 -9.84
CA PHE A 33 -15.98 -4.45 -10.01
C PHE A 33 -16.95 -5.18 -10.94
N ALA A 34 -16.45 -5.88 -11.96
CA ALA A 34 -17.29 -6.65 -12.87
C ALA A 34 -18.04 -7.79 -12.16
N GLN A 35 -17.34 -8.53 -11.30
CA GLN A 35 -17.93 -9.62 -10.50
C GLN A 35 -18.88 -9.07 -9.44
N HIS A 36 -18.55 -7.91 -8.87
CA HIS A 36 -19.44 -7.20 -7.96
C HIS A 36 -20.78 -6.86 -8.62
N ASN A 37 -20.74 -6.25 -9.81
CA ASN A 37 -21.96 -5.90 -10.54
C ASN A 37 -22.77 -7.13 -10.94
N ARG A 38 -22.14 -8.21 -11.42
CA ARG A 38 -22.87 -9.46 -11.73
C ARG A 38 -23.62 -10.02 -10.52
N MET A 39 -23.01 -9.97 -9.34
CA MET A 39 -23.65 -10.38 -8.10
C MET A 39 -24.84 -9.46 -7.76
N LEU A 40 -24.69 -8.15 -7.90
CA LEU A 40 -25.78 -7.19 -7.71
C LEU A 40 -26.91 -7.39 -8.72
N ASP A 41 -26.60 -7.67 -9.99
CA ASP A 41 -27.57 -7.93 -11.06
C ASP A 41 -28.36 -9.21 -10.79
N CYS A 42 -27.69 -10.27 -10.34
CA CYS A 42 -28.34 -11.51 -9.92
C CYS A 42 -29.30 -11.26 -8.77
N HIS A 43 -28.87 -10.51 -7.75
CA HIS A 43 -29.76 -10.16 -6.66
C HIS A 43 -30.90 -9.26 -7.13
N PHE A 44 -30.63 -8.27 -7.97
CA PHE A 44 -31.64 -7.35 -8.47
C PHE A 44 -32.78 -8.12 -9.17
N SER A 45 -32.41 -9.17 -9.92
CA SER A 45 -33.34 -10.04 -10.64
C SER A 45 -34.07 -11.03 -9.74
N THR A 46 -33.36 -11.67 -8.79
CA THR A 46 -33.91 -12.77 -7.98
C THR A 46 -34.48 -12.33 -6.63
N LYS A 47 -34.07 -11.16 -6.15
CA LYS A 47 -34.26 -10.66 -4.77
C LYS A 47 -33.82 -11.67 -3.69
N ASP A 48 -32.89 -12.55 -4.06
CA ASP A 48 -32.56 -13.90 -3.56
C ASP A 48 -31.04 -14.14 -3.43
N TRP A 49 -30.34 -13.62 -2.42
CA TRP A 49 -28.88 -13.81 -2.33
C TRP A 49 -28.43 -15.29 -2.29
N ARG A 50 -29.25 -16.21 -1.77
CA ARG A 50 -28.92 -17.64 -1.74
C ARG A 50 -28.92 -18.26 -3.14
N LYS A 51 -29.63 -17.66 -4.10
CA LYS A 51 -29.63 -18.07 -5.52
C LYS A 51 -28.43 -17.53 -6.30
N CYS A 52 -27.71 -16.56 -5.72
CA CYS A 52 -26.56 -15.90 -6.34
C CYS A 52 -25.20 -16.39 -5.79
N THR A 53 -25.15 -17.63 -5.28
CA THR A 53 -23.94 -18.22 -4.70
C THR A 53 -22.78 -18.34 -5.68
N VAL A 54 -23.07 -18.55 -6.96
CA VAL A 54 -22.06 -18.60 -8.03
C VAL A 54 -21.38 -17.23 -8.20
N GLU A 55 -22.16 -16.16 -8.38
CA GLU A 55 -21.62 -14.81 -8.53
C GLU A 55 -20.88 -14.35 -7.27
N MET A 56 -21.40 -14.69 -6.09
CA MET A 56 -20.74 -14.44 -4.81
C MET A 56 -19.36 -15.12 -4.73
N LYS A 57 -19.26 -16.38 -5.18
CA LYS A 57 -18.00 -17.12 -5.21
C LYS A 57 -16.98 -16.47 -6.16
N LEU A 58 -17.42 -16.07 -7.36
CA LEU A 58 -16.57 -15.39 -8.33
C LEU A 58 -16.04 -14.05 -7.78
N PHE A 59 -16.88 -13.27 -7.12
CA PHE A 59 -16.46 -12.03 -6.47
C PHE A 59 -15.44 -12.31 -5.36
N LYS A 60 -15.70 -13.30 -4.51
CA LYS A 60 -14.79 -13.71 -3.42
C LYS A 60 -13.41 -14.13 -3.95
N GLU A 61 -13.37 -14.98 -4.97
CA GLU A 61 -12.11 -15.43 -5.58
C GLU A 61 -11.29 -14.27 -6.16
N CYS A 62 -11.94 -13.32 -6.82
CA CYS A 62 -11.25 -12.11 -7.29
C CYS A 62 -10.69 -11.30 -6.12
N PHE A 63 -11.51 -11.08 -5.09
CA PHE A 63 -11.13 -10.26 -3.94
C PHE A 63 -10.00 -10.89 -3.13
N GLU A 64 -9.98 -12.21 -2.96
CA GLU A 64 -8.90 -12.94 -2.30
C GLU A 64 -7.56 -12.78 -3.03
N LYS A 65 -7.56 -12.82 -4.37
CA LYS A 65 -6.35 -12.54 -5.16
C LYS A 65 -5.82 -11.14 -4.91
N HIS A 66 -6.70 -10.13 -4.93
CA HIS A 66 -6.31 -8.75 -4.60
C HIS A 66 -5.69 -8.65 -3.19
N GLN A 67 -6.25 -9.35 -2.20
CA GLN A 67 -5.70 -9.35 -0.85
C GLN A 67 -4.31 -10.00 -0.78
N GLN A 68 -4.09 -11.10 -1.50
CA GLN A 68 -2.79 -11.75 -1.57
C GLN A 68 -1.75 -10.84 -2.24
N GLU A 69 -2.10 -10.16 -3.33
CA GLU A 69 -1.22 -9.19 -3.99
C GLU A 69 -0.88 -8.00 -3.07
N ARG A 70 -1.86 -7.50 -2.32
CA ARG A 70 -1.65 -6.44 -1.31
C ARG A 70 -0.68 -6.89 -0.21
N GLN A 71 -0.83 -8.13 0.28
CA GLN A 71 0.08 -8.71 1.26
C GLN A 71 1.49 -8.87 0.68
N GLN A 72 1.62 -9.43 -0.53
CA GLN A 72 2.92 -9.58 -1.20
C GLN A 72 3.62 -8.24 -1.40
N ARG A 73 2.90 -7.20 -1.82
CA ARG A 73 3.44 -5.83 -1.90
C ARG A 73 3.96 -5.37 -0.54
N SER A 74 3.18 -5.53 0.53
CA SER A 74 3.61 -5.12 1.87
C SER A 74 4.85 -5.89 2.37
N ILE A 75 4.96 -7.18 2.05
CA ILE A 75 6.13 -8.00 2.38
C ILE A 75 7.34 -7.55 1.57
N SER A 76 7.14 -7.30 0.26
CA SER A 76 8.18 -6.79 -0.63
C SER A 76 8.69 -5.42 -0.20
N ASP A 77 7.80 -4.52 0.22
CA ASP A 77 8.17 -3.19 0.72
C ASP A 77 8.99 -3.32 2.01
N ARG A 78 8.56 -4.19 2.94
CA ARG A 78 9.30 -4.45 4.18
C ARG A 78 10.66 -5.13 3.92
N ALA A 79 10.73 -6.03 2.94
CA ALA A 79 11.97 -6.67 2.52
C ALA A 79 12.93 -5.65 1.89
N LEU A 80 12.42 -4.75 1.04
CA LEU A 80 13.19 -3.65 0.46
C LEU A 80 13.72 -2.72 1.57
N GLU A 81 12.95 -2.50 2.61
CA GLU A 81 13.38 -1.71 3.77
C GLU A 81 14.51 -2.39 4.54
N SER A 82 14.41 -3.70 4.82
CA SER A 82 15.51 -4.44 5.46
C SER A 82 16.81 -4.39 4.66
N VAL A 83 16.75 -4.54 3.33
CA VAL A 83 17.95 -4.50 2.47
C VAL A 83 18.62 -3.12 2.48
N LYS A 84 17.88 -2.03 2.68
CA LYS A 84 18.47 -0.67 2.79
C LYS A 84 19.27 -0.53 4.08
N VAL A 85 18.75 -1.02 5.21
CA VAL A 85 19.44 -0.97 6.51
C VAL A 85 20.76 -1.74 6.48
N ASP A 86 20.79 -2.90 5.79
CA ASP A 86 22.02 -3.69 5.63
C ASP A 86 23.09 -2.96 4.80
N ARG A 87 22.70 -2.19 3.78
CA ARG A 87 23.65 -1.42 2.95
C ARG A 87 24.29 -0.28 3.73
N ASP A 88 23.51 0.43 4.54
CA ASP A 88 24.00 1.52 5.38
C ASP A 88 24.90 0.98 6.52
N ALA A 89 24.54 -0.15 7.12
CA ALA A 89 25.39 -0.85 8.09
C ALA A 89 26.71 -1.36 7.46
N SER A 90 26.68 -1.87 6.22
CA SER A 90 27.87 -2.33 5.51
C SER A 90 28.77 -1.17 5.06
N ALA A 91 28.21 -0.02 4.70
CA ALA A 91 28.97 1.20 4.42
C ALA A 91 29.69 1.73 5.67
N ALA A 92 29.02 1.73 6.83
CA ALA A 92 29.63 2.07 8.12
C ALA A 92 30.78 1.11 8.48
N SER A 93 30.61 -0.19 8.21
CA SER A 93 31.62 -1.21 8.46
C SER A 93 32.87 -1.05 7.58
N ARG A 94 32.73 -0.52 6.36
CA ARG A 94 33.87 -0.24 5.45
C ARG A 94 34.64 1.01 5.84
N ALA A 95 33.97 2.04 6.39
CA ALA A 95 34.61 3.27 6.85
C ALA A 95 35.50 3.04 8.09
N ALA A 96 35.23 2.00 8.88
CA ALA A 96 36.00 1.65 10.07
C ALA A 96 37.30 0.86 9.79
N ARG A 97 37.59 0.53 8.53
CA ARG A 97 38.81 -0.18 8.16
C ARG A 97 39.89 0.85 7.81
N GLU A 98 40.42 1.50 8.84
CA GLU A 98 41.61 2.34 8.72
C GLU A 98 42.76 1.53 8.11
N PRO A 99 43.47 2.04 7.09
CA PRO A 99 44.71 1.41 6.66
C PRO A 99 45.73 1.62 7.77
N SER A 100 46.16 0.52 8.41
CA SER A 100 47.27 0.54 9.37
C SER A 100 48.49 1.16 8.69
N LEU A 101 48.77 2.41 9.04
CA LEU A 101 50.00 3.07 8.64
C LEU A 101 51.13 2.28 9.32
N CYS A 102 51.92 1.55 8.53
CA CYS A 102 53.16 0.97 9.02
C CYS A 102 54.04 2.14 9.51
N GLU A 103 54.08 2.37 10.82
CA GLU A 103 55.00 3.33 11.43
C GLU A 103 56.42 2.90 11.10
N MET A 104 57.11 3.72 10.29
CA MET A 104 58.55 3.59 10.12
C MET A 104 59.24 4.09 11.40
N PRO A 105 60.18 3.34 11.98
CA PRO A 105 60.90 3.79 13.15
C PRO A 105 61.78 5.00 12.83
N PRO A 106 61.94 5.95 13.77
CA PRO A 106 62.70 7.17 13.54
C PRO A 106 64.19 6.85 13.31
N PRO A 107 64.89 7.60 12.43
CA PRO A 107 66.32 7.43 12.24
C PRO A 107 67.07 7.87 13.50
N LYS A 108 68.12 7.12 13.80
CA LYS A 108 69.01 7.33 14.95
C LYS A 108 70.28 8.02 14.47
N GLU A 109 70.55 9.16 15.13
CA GLU A 109 71.68 10.12 15.04
C GLU A 109 72.00 10.77 13.68
#